data_AF-A0A7C2F6V8-F1
#
_entry.id   AF-A0A7C2F6V8-F1
#
_cell.length_a   1.000
_cell.length_b   1.000
_cell.length_c   1.000
_cell.angle_alpha   90.00
_cell.angle_beta   90.00
_cell.angle_gamma   90.00
#
_symmetry.space_group_name_H-M   'P 1'
#
loop_
_entity.id
_entity.type
_entity.pdbx_description
1 polymer ?
#
loop_
_entity_poly.entity_id
_entity_poly.type
_entity_poly.pdbx_seq_one_letter_code
_entity_poly.pdbx_strand_id
1 'polypeptide(L)'
;MRVRQLRAWLVRLAGIFGSDVRDRELAEELESHLQLHIEDNVRAGLSPEEARRQALIKLGGVEQTKEKYRRQRGIPMLEDLWKDLRYGVRMLLKQPGFTAVAVLTLALGIGANTAIFSVINTVLLRPLPYTEPERLVQVYEANAQQGYDRFAFSLANFVDHRDQQTGFEQMAAYFRRDANLTGAGEPERVQVAVVSASFFPLLRV
;
A
#
# COMPACT_ATOMS: atom_id res chain seq x y z
N MET A 1 13.04 -24.71 -20.52
CA MET A 1 12.62 -23.29 -20.63
C MET A 1 12.69 -22.68 -19.23
N ARG A 2 13.63 -21.77 -18.89
CA ARG A 2 13.55 -20.82 -17.73
C ARG A 2 14.84 -20.07 -17.33
N VAL A 3 16.06 -20.48 -17.68
CA VAL A 3 17.27 -19.70 -17.28
C VAL A 3 17.67 -18.62 -18.30
N ARG A 4 17.51 -18.89 -19.60
CA ARG A 4 17.81 -17.93 -20.69
C ARG A 4 16.92 -16.69 -20.68
N GLN A 5 15.64 -16.85 -20.33
CA GLN A 5 14.69 -15.73 -20.26
C GLN A 5 14.90 -14.85 -19.02
N LEU A 6 15.25 -15.45 -17.88
CA LEU A 6 15.61 -14.73 -16.65
C LEU A 6 16.92 -13.93 -16.82
N ARG A 7 17.95 -14.53 -17.44
CA ARG A 7 19.19 -13.79 -17.79
C ARG A 7 18.92 -12.66 -18.78
N ALA A 8 18.09 -12.89 -19.81
CA ALA A 8 17.71 -11.84 -20.74
C ALA A 8 16.94 -10.70 -20.05
N TRP A 9 16.05 -11.02 -19.10
CA TRP A 9 15.34 -10.05 -18.28
C TRP A 9 16.25 -9.25 -17.35
N LEU A 10 17.20 -9.91 -16.69
CA LEU A 10 18.17 -9.25 -15.80
C LEU A 10 19.14 -8.35 -16.57
N VAL A 11 19.62 -8.77 -17.75
CA VAL A 11 20.48 -7.95 -18.62
C VAL A 11 19.71 -6.74 -19.17
N ARG A 12 18.40 -6.88 -19.43
CA ARG A 12 17.51 -5.78 -19.82
C ARG A 12 17.26 -4.81 -18.67
N LEU A 13 17.01 -5.31 -17.44
CA LEU A 13 16.87 -4.48 -16.24
C LEU A 13 18.16 -3.75 -15.87
N ALA A 14 19.31 -4.41 -15.98
CA ALA A 14 20.62 -3.77 -15.75
C ALA A 14 20.96 -2.71 -16.82
N GLY A 15 20.35 -2.80 -18.01
CA GLY A 15 20.46 -1.77 -19.05
C GLY A 15 19.91 -0.40 -18.64
N ILE A 16 18.96 -0.36 -17.71
CA ILE A 16 18.30 0.87 -17.21
C ILE A 16 19.29 1.77 -16.45
N PHE A 17 20.32 1.18 -15.85
CA PHE A 17 21.33 1.91 -15.07
C PHE A 17 22.59 2.28 -15.86
N GLY A 18 22.72 1.84 -17.13
CA GLY A 18 23.94 1.96 -17.93
C GLY A 18 23.73 2.47 -19.35
N SER A 19 22.64 3.18 -19.62
CA SER A 19 22.31 3.70 -20.96
C SER A 19 23.42 4.58 -21.54
N ASP A 20 24.06 5.42 -20.71
CA ASP A 20 25.12 6.35 -21.15
C ASP A 20 26.38 5.65 -21.67
N VAL A 21 26.74 4.48 -21.14
CA VAL A 21 27.93 3.74 -21.56
C VAL A 21 27.70 3.07 -22.92
N ARG A 22 26.49 2.52 -23.14
CA ARG A 22 26.14 1.83 -24.38
C ARG A 22 25.84 2.79 -25.53
N ASP A 23 25.30 3.97 -25.21
CA ASP A 23 25.15 5.04 -26.20
C ASP A 23 26.51 5.56 -26.71
N ARG A 24 27.55 5.52 -25.86
CA ARG A 24 28.94 5.79 -26.26
C ARG A 24 29.51 4.71 -27.17
N GLU A 25 29.39 3.43 -26.80
CA GLU A 25 29.84 2.31 -27.66
C GLU A 25 29.15 2.34 -29.05
N LEU A 26 27.85 2.62 -29.10
CA LEU A 26 27.12 2.73 -30.37
C LEU A 26 27.57 3.95 -31.19
N ALA A 27 27.94 5.05 -30.54
CA ALA A 27 28.51 6.22 -31.22
C ALA A 27 29.87 5.91 -31.84
N GLU A 28 30.74 5.23 -31.09
CA GLU A 28 32.05 4.78 -31.56
C GLU A 28 31.93 3.78 -32.72
N GLU A 29 31.00 2.82 -32.63
CA GLU A 29 30.73 1.84 -33.69
C GLU A 29 30.29 2.54 -35.00
N LEU A 30 29.37 3.51 -34.90
CA LEU A 30 28.90 4.28 -36.06
C LEU A 30 29.97 5.19 -36.66
N GLU A 31 30.83 5.76 -35.83
CA GLU A 31 31.98 6.57 -36.28
C GLU A 31 32.99 5.70 -37.05
N SER A 32 33.27 4.49 -36.56
CA SER A 32 34.15 3.54 -37.26
C SER A 32 33.60 3.12 -38.64
N HIS A 33 32.28 2.88 -38.74
CA HIS A 33 31.62 2.56 -40.00
C HIS A 33 31.65 3.72 -41.00
N LEU A 34 31.48 4.95 -40.50
CA LEU A 34 31.58 6.15 -41.34
C LEU A 34 32.98 6.29 -41.92
N GLN A 35 34.01 6.06 -41.11
CA GLN A 35 35.41 6.18 -41.52
C GLN A 35 35.79 5.12 -42.58
N LEU A 36 35.36 3.87 -42.40
CA LEU A 36 35.52 2.81 -43.40
C LEU A 36 34.90 3.18 -44.75
N HIS A 37 33.69 3.74 -44.76
CA HIS A 37 33.05 4.17 -46.01
C HIS A 37 33.76 5.35 -46.69
N ILE A 38 34.37 6.24 -45.92
CA ILE A 38 35.19 7.33 -46.48
C ILE A 38 36.42 6.73 -47.16
N GLU A 39 37.14 5.82 -46.49
CA GLU A 39 38.35 5.20 -47.03
C GLU A 39 38.10 4.34 -48.27
N ASP A 40 37.00 3.59 -48.31
CA ASP A 40 36.61 2.80 -49.49
C ASP A 40 36.25 3.70 -50.68
N ASN A 41 35.55 4.80 -50.44
CA ASN A 41 35.21 5.77 -51.47
C ASN A 41 36.45 6.50 -52.02
N VAL A 42 37.41 6.83 -51.14
CA VAL A 42 38.71 7.39 -51.56
C VAL A 42 39.50 6.37 -52.37
N ARG A 43 39.52 5.10 -51.97
CA ARG A 43 40.13 4.00 -52.74
C ARG A 43 39.47 3.77 -54.10
N ALA A 44 38.16 4.03 -54.20
CA ALA A 44 37.42 4.01 -55.46
C ALA A 44 37.68 5.24 -56.35
N GLY A 45 38.53 6.18 -55.93
CA GLY A 45 38.98 7.32 -56.72
C GLY A 45 38.19 8.61 -56.51
N LEU A 46 37.32 8.69 -55.49
CA LEU A 46 36.60 9.92 -55.16
C LEU A 46 37.49 10.93 -54.41
N SER A 47 37.20 12.22 -54.59
CA SER A 47 37.80 13.27 -53.78
C SER A 47 37.45 13.07 -52.29
N PRO A 48 38.33 13.46 -51.34
CA PRO A 48 38.06 13.28 -49.91
C PRO A 48 36.75 13.95 -49.44
N GLU A 49 36.38 15.08 -50.05
CA GLU A 49 35.13 15.78 -49.73
C GLU A 49 33.90 15.07 -50.30
N GLU A 50 33.96 14.58 -51.54
CA GLU A 50 32.91 13.75 -52.13
C GLU A 50 32.71 12.44 -51.38
N ALA A 51 33.81 11.79 -50.98
CA ALA A 51 33.81 10.52 -50.25
C ALA A 51 33.09 10.64 -48.90
N ARG A 52 33.35 11.74 -48.17
CA ARG A 52 32.69 12.07 -46.90
C ARG A 52 31.21 12.37 -47.09
N ARG A 53 30.86 13.15 -48.11
CA ARG A 53 29.46 13.47 -48.41
C ARG A 53 28.67 12.21 -48.76
N GLN A 54 29.22 11.33 -49.59
CA GLN A 54 28.58 10.06 -49.92
C GLN A 54 28.47 9.13 -48.72
N ALA A 55 29.52 9.01 -47.89
CA ALA A 55 29.49 8.17 -46.69
C ALA A 55 28.40 8.61 -45.71
N LEU A 56 28.24 9.93 -45.50
CA LEU A 56 27.18 10.50 -44.66
C LEU A 56 25.77 10.23 -45.21
N ILE A 57 25.59 10.31 -46.53
CA ILE A 57 24.30 10.00 -47.19
C ILE A 57 23.99 8.50 -47.08
N LYS A 58 25.00 7.64 -47.28
CA LYS A 58 24.85 6.17 -47.25
C LYS A 58 24.53 5.63 -45.86
N LEU A 59 25.04 6.29 -44.81
CA LEU A 59 24.72 5.97 -43.42
C LEU A 59 23.29 6.40 -43.01
N GLY A 60 22.59 7.16 -43.87
CA GLY A 60 21.18 7.50 -43.69
C GLY A 60 20.88 8.45 -42.53
N GLY A 61 21.85 9.29 -42.14
CA GLY A 61 21.76 10.14 -40.95
C GLY A 61 22.00 9.33 -39.67
N VAL A 62 23.23 9.44 -39.15
CA VAL A 62 23.72 8.75 -37.93
C VAL A 62 22.68 8.77 -36.80
N GLU A 63 22.00 9.90 -36.61
CA GLU A 63 21.00 10.11 -35.56
C GLU A 63 19.71 9.30 -35.76
N GLN A 64 19.20 9.18 -36.99
CA GLN A 64 17.98 8.42 -37.27
C GLN A 64 18.21 6.91 -37.07
N THR A 65 19.41 6.43 -37.42
CA THR A 65 19.81 5.04 -37.20
C THR A 65 19.99 4.74 -35.71
N LYS A 66 20.59 5.65 -34.93
CA LYS A 66 20.66 5.54 -33.46
C LYS A 66 19.27 5.49 -32.84
N GLU A 67 18.37 6.40 -33.23
CA GLU A 67 17.05 6.52 -32.62
C GLU A 67 16.17 5.28 -32.86
N LYS A 68 16.23 4.69 -34.06
CA LYS A 68 15.55 3.42 -34.38
C LYS A 68 16.07 2.25 -33.54
N TYR A 69 17.39 2.15 -33.35
CA TYR A 69 17.98 1.11 -32.50
C TYR A 69 17.65 1.31 -31.02
N ARG A 70 17.59 2.57 -30.55
CA ARG A 70 17.22 2.93 -29.17
C ARG A 70 15.79 2.52 -28.83
N ARG A 71 14.84 2.76 -29.74
CA ARG A 71 13.42 2.34 -29.59
C ARG A 71 13.22 0.82 -29.60
N GLN A 72 14.09 0.06 -30.26
CA GLN A 72 13.94 -1.41 -30.39
C GLN A 72 14.60 -2.21 -29.27
N ARG A 73 15.59 -1.66 -28.55
CA ARG A 73 16.41 -2.43 -27.58
C ARG A 73 16.03 -2.26 -26.10
N GLY A 74 15.41 -1.15 -25.71
CA GLY A 74 14.99 -0.88 -24.32
C GLY A 74 13.56 -1.31 -24.02
N ILE A 75 13.14 -1.22 -22.75
CA ILE A 75 11.73 -1.05 -22.38
C ILE A 75 11.57 0.47 -22.23
N PRO A 76 11.27 1.23 -23.29
CA PRO A 76 11.40 2.70 -23.30
C PRO A 76 10.60 3.34 -22.17
N MET A 77 9.44 2.76 -21.87
CA MET A 77 8.54 3.18 -20.80
C MET A 77 9.19 3.19 -19.41
N LEU A 78 10.11 2.26 -19.09
CA LEU A 78 10.72 2.20 -17.76
C LEU A 78 11.85 3.24 -17.58
N GLU A 79 12.63 3.48 -18.64
CA GLU A 79 13.67 4.50 -18.63
C GLU A 79 13.06 5.91 -18.59
N ASP A 80 11.99 6.12 -19.37
CA ASP A 80 11.24 7.38 -19.36
C ASP A 80 10.57 7.59 -18.00
N LEU A 81 9.93 6.57 -17.43
CA LEU A 81 9.35 6.63 -16.08
C LEU A 81 10.41 6.97 -15.02
N TRP A 82 11.63 6.42 -15.13
CA TRP A 82 12.70 6.72 -14.18
C TRP A 82 13.21 8.16 -14.30
N LYS A 83 13.35 8.66 -15.53
CA LYS A 83 13.70 10.06 -15.80
C LYS A 83 12.63 11.00 -15.25
N ASP A 84 11.36 10.69 -15.49
CA ASP A 84 10.21 11.45 -15.01
C ASP A 84 10.13 11.44 -13.48
N LEU A 85 10.35 10.29 -12.84
CA LEU A 85 10.36 10.20 -11.38
C LEU A 85 11.50 11.03 -10.78
N ARG A 86 12.72 10.92 -11.32
CA ARG A 86 13.88 11.71 -10.86
C ARG A 86 13.63 13.21 -11.05
N TYR A 87 13.05 13.59 -12.19
CA TYR A 87 12.67 14.96 -12.47
C TYR A 87 11.60 15.46 -11.49
N GLY A 88 10.54 14.68 -11.26
CA GLY A 88 9.47 14.96 -10.31
C GLY A 88 9.99 15.16 -8.89
N VAL A 89 10.82 14.25 -8.39
CA VAL A 89 11.45 14.39 -7.05
C VAL A 89 12.29 15.67 -6.98
N ARG A 90 13.06 15.98 -8.02
CA ARG A 90 13.85 17.22 -8.05
C ARG A 90 12.96 18.46 -8.05
N MET A 91 11.79 18.41 -8.69
CA MET A 91 10.82 19.50 -8.70
C MET A 91 10.19 19.71 -7.32
N LEU A 92 9.82 18.62 -6.63
CA LEU A 92 9.30 18.67 -5.27
C LEU A 92 10.31 19.31 -4.30
N LEU A 93 11.60 18.93 -4.40
CA LEU A 93 12.67 19.51 -3.58
C LEU A 93 12.93 21.00 -3.89
N LYS A 94 12.66 21.45 -5.12
CA LYS A 94 12.79 22.86 -5.50
C LYS A 94 11.63 23.73 -5.01
N GLN A 95 10.46 23.14 -4.73
CA GLN A 95 9.28 23.83 -4.24
C GLN A 95 8.82 23.27 -2.88
N PRO A 96 9.60 23.51 -1.81
CA PRO A 96 9.36 22.88 -0.50
C PRO A 96 8.02 23.31 0.13
N GLY A 97 7.56 24.54 -0.08
CA GLY A 97 6.30 25.03 0.50
C GLY A 97 5.07 24.31 -0.06
N PHE A 98 4.95 24.22 -1.39
CA PHE A 98 3.86 23.49 -2.05
C PHE A 98 3.90 22.00 -1.70
N THR A 99 5.10 21.40 -1.76
CA THR A 99 5.31 19.99 -1.42
C THR A 99 4.89 19.70 0.02
N ALA A 100 5.24 20.54 0.98
CA ALA A 100 4.86 20.36 2.38
C ALA A 100 3.35 20.37 2.57
N VAL A 101 2.64 21.33 1.96
CA VAL A 101 1.17 21.39 2.04
C VAL A 101 0.55 20.13 1.43
N ALA A 102 0.98 19.73 0.22
CA ALA A 102 0.46 18.53 -0.44
C ALA A 102 0.70 17.26 0.39
N VAL A 103 1.90 17.09 0.94
CA VAL A 103 2.25 15.96 1.81
C VAL A 103 1.40 15.96 3.08
N LEU A 104 1.22 17.10 3.74
CA LEU A 104 0.39 17.20 4.94
C LEU A 104 -1.07 16.88 4.66
N THR A 105 -1.64 17.38 3.56
CA THR A 105 -3.01 17.07 3.16
C THR A 105 -3.20 15.57 2.89
N LEU A 106 -2.27 14.95 2.15
CA LEU A 106 -2.28 13.50 1.90
C LEU A 106 -2.14 12.69 3.20
N ALA A 107 -1.18 13.06 4.05
CA ALA A 107 -0.96 12.41 5.33
C ALA A 107 -2.19 12.48 6.23
N LEU A 108 -2.86 13.63 6.28
CA LEU A 108 -4.05 13.83 7.09
C LEU A 108 -5.24 13.03 6.56
N GLY A 109 -5.45 13.00 5.24
CA GLY A 109 -6.51 12.20 4.62
C GLY A 109 -6.31 10.69 4.81
N ILE A 110 -5.09 10.20 4.59
CA ILE A 110 -4.75 8.78 4.79
C ILE A 110 -4.82 8.41 6.27
N GLY A 111 -4.24 9.24 7.14
CA GLY A 111 -4.19 9.01 8.58
C GLY A 111 -5.57 9.04 9.24
N ALA A 112 -6.42 10.01 8.89
CA ALA A 112 -7.78 10.11 9.42
C ALA A 112 -8.63 8.89 9.05
N ASN A 113 -8.60 8.49 7.76
CA ASN A 113 -9.33 7.31 7.32
C ASN A 113 -8.81 6.04 8.00
N THR A 114 -7.49 5.89 8.10
CA THR A 114 -6.87 4.73 8.77
C THR A 114 -7.22 4.69 10.25
N ALA A 115 -7.22 5.84 10.95
CA ALA A 115 -7.57 5.92 12.36
C ALA A 115 -9.02 5.53 12.62
N ILE A 116 -9.96 6.06 11.83
CA ILE A 116 -11.38 5.71 11.91
C ILE A 116 -11.57 4.20 11.69
N PHE A 117 -10.99 3.65 10.62
CA PHE A 117 -11.10 2.21 10.34
C PHE A 117 -10.42 1.35 11.40
N SER A 118 -9.31 1.80 12.00
CA SER A 118 -8.65 1.09 13.09
C SER A 118 -9.55 1.01 14.33
N VAL A 119 -10.22 2.11 14.69
CA VAL A 119 -11.16 2.13 15.81
C VAL A 119 -12.37 1.24 15.51
N ILE A 120 -12.98 1.39 14.33
CA ILE A 120 -14.10 0.53 13.91
C ILE A 120 -13.70 -0.93 13.94
N ASN A 121 -12.52 -1.27 13.41
CA ASN A 121 -12.08 -2.65 13.39
C ASN A 121 -11.85 -3.20 14.81
N THR A 122 -11.30 -2.40 15.71
CA THR A 122 -11.00 -2.84 17.08
C THR A 122 -12.24 -2.90 17.96
N VAL A 123 -13.20 -2.01 17.75
CA VAL A 123 -14.39 -1.85 18.61
C VAL A 123 -15.61 -2.59 18.06
N LEU A 124 -15.81 -2.59 16.74
CA LEU A 124 -17.02 -3.12 16.09
C LEU A 124 -16.79 -4.43 15.33
N LEU A 125 -15.64 -4.61 14.65
CA LEU A 125 -15.45 -5.74 13.72
C LEU A 125 -14.57 -6.87 14.24
N ARG A 126 -13.78 -6.64 15.30
CA ARG A 126 -13.08 -7.74 15.95
C ARG A 126 -14.15 -8.57 16.64
N PRO A 127 -14.45 -9.79 16.16
CA PRO A 127 -15.48 -10.60 16.78
C PRO A 127 -15.12 -10.72 18.25
N LEU A 128 -16.10 -10.48 19.12
CA LEU A 128 -15.94 -10.70 20.54
C LEU A 128 -15.29 -12.08 20.73
N PRO A 129 -14.22 -12.21 21.54
CA PRO A 129 -13.43 -13.44 21.66
C PRO A 129 -14.19 -14.51 22.46
N TYR A 130 -15.44 -14.74 22.12
CA TYR A 130 -16.34 -15.72 22.70
C TYR A 130 -16.69 -16.74 21.63
N THR A 131 -17.11 -17.92 22.08
CA THR A 131 -17.57 -18.95 21.15
C THR A 131 -18.94 -18.55 20.60
N GLU A 132 -19.14 -18.61 19.28
CA GLU A 132 -20.40 -18.22 18.60
C GLU A 132 -20.88 -16.79 18.93
N PRO A 133 -20.05 -15.74 18.71
CA PRO A 133 -20.39 -14.37 19.08
C PRO A 133 -21.65 -13.84 18.38
N GLU A 134 -21.99 -14.37 17.21
CA GLU A 134 -23.22 -14.06 16.46
C GLU A 134 -24.51 -14.54 17.15
N ARG A 135 -24.42 -15.46 18.12
CA ARG A 135 -25.57 -15.94 18.91
C ARG A 135 -25.74 -15.19 20.23
N LEU A 136 -24.81 -14.30 20.57
CA LEU A 136 -24.88 -13.50 21.79
C LEU A 136 -25.72 -12.23 21.54
N VAL A 137 -26.75 -12.03 22.36
CA VAL A 137 -27.56 -10.81 22.36
C VAL A 137 -27.65 -10.23 23.75
N GLN A 138 -27.76 -8.90 23.83
CA GLN A 138 -28.04 -8.20 25.06
C GLN A 138 -29.50 -7.78 25.10
N VAL A 139 -30.22 -8.21 26.14
CA VAL A 139 -31.63 -7.90 26.35
C VAL A 139 -31.73 -6.70 27.29
N TYR A 140 -32.61 -5.76 26.96
CA TYR A 140 -32.92 -4.59 27.78
C TYR A 140 -34.43 -4.53 28.05
N GLU A 141 -34.82 -3.92 29.16
CA GLU A 141 -36.21 -3.53 29.38
C GLU A 141 -36.50 -2.21 28.66
N ALA A 142 -37.73 -2.04 28.19
CA ALA A 142 -38.21 -0.78 27.63
C ALA A 142 -39.43 -0.30 28.42
N ASN A 143 -39.47 0.99 28.72
CA ASN A 143 -40.60 1.68 29.30
C ASN A 143 -41.03 2.82 28.36
N ALA A 144 -41.93 2.49 27.44
CA ALA A 144 -42.46 3.43 26.46
C ALA A 144 -43.20 4.63 27.10
N GLN A 145 -43.78 4.47 28.29
CA GLN A 145 -44.49 5.55 28.97
C GLN A 145 -43.55 6.62 29.54
N GLN A 146 -42.32 6.24 29.88
CA GLN A 146 -41.28 7.15 30.37
C GLN A 146 -40.25 7.52 29.29
N GLY A 147 -40.45 7.06 28.04
CA GLY A 147 -39.54 7.33 26.93
C GLY A 147 -38.17 6.63 27.07
N TYR A 148 -38.09 5.53 27.82
CA TYR A 148 -36.86 4.76 27.98
C TYR A 148 -36.89 3.51 27.12
N ASP A 149 -36.06 3.47 26.08
CA ASP A 149 -35.99 2.33 25.16
C ASP A 149 -35.01 1.23 25.60
N ARG A 150 -34.10 1.55 26.53
CA ARG A 150 -33.09 0.62 27.05
C ARG A 150 -32.81 0.87 28.52
N PHE A 151 -33.40 0.06 29.39
CA PHE A 151 -33.19 0.06 30.82
C PHE A 151 -32.62 -1.29 31.29
N ALA A 152 -31.84 -1.26 32.38
CA ALA A 152 -31.33 -2.48 32.99
C ALA A 152 -32.46 -3.22 33.69
N PHE A 153 -32.46 -4.55 33.61
CA PHE A 153 -33.40 -5.38 34.36
C PHE A 153 -33.28 -5.13 35.85
N SER A 154 -34.41 -5.04 36.54
CA SER A 154 -34.41 -5.32 37.98
C SER A 154 -34.04 -6.80 38.20
N LEU A 155 -33.42 -7.13 39.32
CA LEU A 155 -33.03 -8.52 39.59
C LEU A 155 -34.24 -9.47 39.56
N ALA A 156 -35.40 -9.02 40.07
CA ALA A 156 -36.63 -9.80 40.05
C ALA A 156 -37.08 -10.08 38.61
N ASN A 157 -37.14 -9.05 37.76
CA ASN A 157 -37.53 -9.22 36.37
C ASN A 157 -36.54 -10.12 35.62
N PHE A 158 -35.23 -10.03 35.91
CA PHE A 158 -34.26 -10.94 35.31
C PHE A 158 -34.54 -12.40 35.66
N VAL A 159 -34.88 -12.69 36.92
CA VAL A 159 -35.24 -14.06 37.36
C VAL A 159 -36.49 -14.53 36.63
N ASP A 160 -37.54 -13.70 36.56
CA ASP A 160 -38.77 -14.04 35.86
C ASP A 160 -38.52 -14.34 34.38
N HIS A 161 -37.73 -13.50 33.70
CA HIS A 161 -37.40 -13.71 32.29
C HIS A 161 -36.52 -14.95 32.08
N ARG A 162 -35.53 -15.18 32.94
CA ARG A 162 -34.67 -16.37 32.86
C ARG A 162 -35.50 -17.66 32.98
N ASP A 163 -36.50 -17.66 33.86
CA ASP A 163 -37.27 -18.86 34.18
C ASP A 163 -38.46 -19.08 33.22
N GLN A 164 -38.95 -18.03 32.54
CA GLN A 164 -40.12 -18.10 31.65
C GLN A 164 -39.77 -18.05 30.15
N GLN A 165 -38.57 -17.62 29.78
CA GLN A 165 -38.15 -17.57 28.38
C GLN A 165 -37.98 -18.97 27.77
N THR A 166 -38.21 -19.07 26.46
CA THR A 166 -37.99 -20.31 25.68
C THR A 166 -37.08 -20.14 24.46
N GLY A 167 -36.67 -18.90 24.16
CA GLY A 167 -35.93 -18.55 22.93
C GLY A 167 -34.41 -18.55 23.08
N PHE A 168 -33.89 -18.53 24.32
CA PHE A 168 -32.45 -18.44 24.61
C PHE A 168 -31.95 -19.73 25.26
N GLU A 169 -30.80 -20.22 24.78
CA GLU A 169 -30.12 -21.40 25.34
C GLU A 169 -29.71 -21.17 26.80
N GLN A 170 -29.24 -19.95 27.12
CA GLN A 170 -28.87 -19.55 28.46
C GLN A 170 -29.01 -18.03 28.63
N MET A 171 -29.27 -17.59 29.86
CA MET A 171 -29.24 -16.18 30.23
C MET A 171 -28.30 -15.93 31.41
N ALA A 172 -27.61 -14.79 31.38
CA ALA A 172 -26.76 -14.33 32.46
C ALA A 172 -26.98 -12.84 32.69
N ALA A 173 -26.86 -12.42 33.95
CA ALA A 173 -26.88 -11.02 34.35
C ALA A 173 -25.46 -10.55 34.64
N TYR A 174 -25.15 -9.32 34.25
CA TYR A 174 -23.95 -8.64 34.70
C TYR A 174 -24.22 -7.14 34.88
N PHE A 175 -23.50 -6.52 35.81
CA PHE A 175 -23.42 -5.06 35.90
C PHE A 175 -22.01 -4.65 36.30
N ARG A 176 -21.59 -3.47 35.83
CA ARG A 176 -20.29 -2.90 36.19
C ARG A 176 -20.48 -1.96 37.38
N ARG A 177 -19.54 -2.01 38.30
CA ARG A 177 -19.42 -1.03 39.38
C ARG A 177 -17.95 -0.73 39.63
N ASP A 178 -17.69 0.41 40.23
CA ASP A 178 -16.37 0.68 40.77
C ASP A 178 -16.26 0.06 42.17
N ALA A 179 -15.08 -0.45 42.49
CA ALA A 179 -14.73 -0.97 43.80
C ALA A 179 -13.35 -0.46 44.20
N ASN A 180 -13.15 -0.25 45.50
CA ASN A 180 -11.82 0.06 46.04
C ASN A 180 -11.17 -1.24 46.48
N LEU A 181 -10.08 -1.62 45.80
CA LEU A 181 -9.26 -2.76 46.14
C LEU A 181 -8.25 -2.33 47.21
N THR A 182 -8.21 -3.06 48.34
CA THR A 182 -7.34 -2.79 49.48
C THR A 182 -6.73 -4.11 49.98
N GLY A 183 -5.66 -4.06 50.78
CA GLY A 183 -5.09 -5.23 51.48
C GLY A 183 -3.84 -5.85 50.85
N ALA A 184 -3.43 -5.42 49.66
CA ALA A 184 -2.21 -5.89 48.98
C ALA A 184 -1.26 -4.74 48.55
N GLY A 185 -1.46 -3.53 49.11
CA GLY A 185 -0.72 -2.32 48.75
C GLY A 185 -1.55 -1.06 48.98
N GLU A 186 -1.19 0.01 48.25
CA GLU A 186 -1.97 1.24 48.22
C GLU A 186 -3.39 1.00 47.69
N PRO A 187 -4.44 1.63 48.26
CA PRO A 187 -5.80 1.52 47.76
C PRO A 187 -5.90 1.92 46.29
N GLU A 188 -6.46 1.02 45.47
CA GLU A 188 -6.68 1.27 44.05
C GLU A 188 -8.18 1.21 43.73
N ARG A 189 -8.68 2.19 42.99
CA ARG A 189 -10.04 2.16 42.46
C ARG A 189 -10.05 1.37 41.16
N VAL A 190 -10.74 0.24 41.17
CA VAL A 190 -10.84 -0.68 40.04
C VAL A 190 -12.28 -0.78 39.54
N GLN A 191 -12.45 -1.00 38.25
CA GLN A 191 -13.75 -1.35 37.68
C GLN A 191 -13.95 -2.87 37.78
N VAL A 192 -15.05 -3.29 38.41
CA VAL A 192 -15.42 -4.71 38.54
C VAL A 192 -16.75 -4.99 37.87
N ALA A 193 -16.89 -6.20 37.34
CA ALA A 193 -18.18 -6.73 36.90
C ALA A 193 -18.71 -7.69 37.97
N VAL A 194 -19.94 -7.46 38.42
CA VAL A 194 -20.70 -8.44 39.20
C VAL A 194 -21.51 -9.25 38.20
N VAL A 195 -21.37 -10.56 38.25
CA VAL A 195 -21.94 -11.48 37.26
C VAL A 195 -22.74 -12.60 37.94
N SER A 196 -23.78 -13.11 37.27
CA SER A 196 -24.46 -14.33 37.71
C SER A 196 -23.59 -15.56 37.48
N ALA A 197 -23.86 -16.65 38.21
CA ALA A 197 -23.11 -17.91 38.07
C ALA A 197 -23.11 -18.48 36.63
N SER A 198 -24.16 -18.21 35.85
CA SER A 198 -24.27 -18.63 34.44
C SER A 198 -23.42 -17.81 33.46
N PHE A 199 -22.76 -16.73 33.88
CA PHE A 199 -22.07 -15.81 32.97
C PHE A 199 -20.87 -16.44 32.26
N PHE A 200 -19.96 -17.09 32.99
CA PHE A 200 -18.79 -17.74 32.38
C PHE A 200 -19.17 -18.97 31.54
N PRO A 201 -20.07 -19.88 31.99
CA PRO A 201 -20.59 -20.95 31.14
C PRO A 201 -21.23 -20.45 29.84
N LEU A 202 -22.00 -19.36 29.90
CA LEU A 202 -22.65 -18.76 28.72
C LEU A 202 -21.62 -18.25 27.71
N LEU A 203 -20.57 -17.58 28.18
CA LEU A 203 -19.49 -17.07 27.33
C LEU A 203 -18.47 -18.14 26.92
N ARG A 204 -18.57 -19.34 27.51
CA ARG A 204 -17.67 -20.48 27.31
C ARG A 204 -16.21 -20.14 27.59
N VAL A 205 -15.95 -19.46 28.72
CA VAL A 205 -14.63 -19.07 29.24
C VAL A 205 -14.37 -19.58 30.66
#